data_AF-A0A7Y3EH05-F1
#
_entry.id   AF-A0A7Y3EH05-F1
#
_cell.length_a   1.000
_cell.length_b   1.000
_cell.length_c   1.000
_cell.angle_alpha   90.00
_cell.angle_beta   90.00
_cell.angle_gamma   90.00
#
_symmetry.space_group_name_H-M   'P 1'
#
loop_
_entity.id
_entity.type
_entity.pdbx_description
1 polymer ?
#
loop_
_entity_poly.entity_id
_entity_poly.type
_entity_poly.pdbx_seq_one_letter_code
_entity_poly.pdbx_strand_id
1 'polypeptide(L)' 'MQYKATTPEEYVSQIPEERKGPIEKLRQVINKNLPKGYEETISYGMIGWVVPHSIYPGGYHCDPKLPLPFMSIASQKN' A
#
# COMPACT_ATOMS: atom_id res chain seq x y z
N MET A 1 -15.20 -6.34 1.61
CA MET A 1 -14.41 -7.55 1.98
C MET A 1 -13.10 -7.08 2.57
N GLN A 2 -12.67 -7.63 3.71
CA GLN A 2 -11.36 -7.35 4.28
C GLN A 2 -10.42 -8.53 4.00
N TYR A 3 -9.27 -8.24 3.41
CA TYR A 3 -8.20 -9.23 3.18
C TYR A 3 -7.22 -9.15 4.34
N LYS A 4 -6.80 -10.31 4.86
CA LYS A 4 -5.76 -10.37 5.90
C LYS A 4 -4.46 -10.70 5.18
N ALA A 5 -3.69 -9.67 4.85
CA ALA A 5 -2.42 -9.79 4.16
C ALA A 5 -1.32 -9.07 4.94
N THR A 6 -0.11 -9.61 4.89
CA THR A 6 1.10 -9.05 5.50
C THR A 6 2.03 -8.42 4.47
N THR A 7 1.87 -8.77 3.19
CA THR A 7 2.60 -8.19 2.06
C THR A 7 1.68 -7.77 0.91
N PRO A 8 2.10 -6.83 0.05
CA PRO A 8 1.36 -6.48 -1.16
C PRO A 8 1.10 -7.66 -2.10
N GLU A 9 2.05 -8.59 -2.25
CA GLU A 9 1.89 -9.81 -3.04
C GLU A 9 0.79 -10.70 -2.47
N GLU A 10 0.80 -10.89 -1.14
CA GLU A 10 -0.22 -11.66 -0.45
C GLU A 10 -1.60 -11.01 -0.64
N TYR A 11 -1.68 -9.68 -0.54
CA TYR A 11 -2.91 -8.93 -0.80
C TYR A 11 -3.44 -9.20 -2.21
N VAL A 12 -2.61 -9.05 -3.25
CA VAL A 12 -3.02 -9.30 -4.64
C VAL A 12 -3.46 -10.74 -4.84
N SER A 13 -2.80 -11.71 -4.20
CA SER A 13 -3.16 -13.13 -4.33
C SER A 13 -4.58 -13.44 -3.81
N GLN A 14 -5.05 -12.70 -2.80
CA GLN A 14 -6.37 -12.86 -2.19
C GLN A 14 -7.50 -12.13 -2.93
N ILE A 15 -7.18 -11.23 -3.87
CA ILE A 15 -8.17 -10.53 -4.68
C ILE A 15 -8.82 -11.52 -5.68
N PRO A 16 -10.14 -11.44 -5.93
CA PRO A 16 -10.79 -12.21 -7.00
C PRO A 16 -10.10 -12.03 -8.35
N GLU A 17 -10.01 -13.11 -9.13
CA GLU A 17 -9.24 -13.14 -10.38
C GLU A 17 -9.62 -12.01 -11.34
N GLU A 18 -10.92 -11.71 -11.44
CA GLU A 18 -11.43 -10.65 -12.32
C GLU A 18 -11.01 -9.22 -11.91
N ARG A 19 -10.49 -9.05 -10.69
CA ARG A 19 -10.05 -7.77 -10.13
C ARG A 19 -8.53 -7.63 -10.03
N LYS A 20 -7.77 -8.72 -10.15
CA LYS A 20 -6.30 -8.68 -10.07
C LYS A 20 -5.70 -7.82 -11.17
N GLY A 21 -6.12 -8.02 -12.43
CA GLY A 21 -5.56 -7.30 -13.58
C GLY A 21 -5.55 -5.77 -13.43
N PRO A 22 -6.68 -5.12 -13.12
CA PRO A 22 -6.72 -3.68 -12.87
C PRO A 22 -5.84 -3.23 -11.68
N ILE A 23 -5.84 -3.99 -10.58
CA ILE A 23 -5.05 -3.66 -9.38
C ILE A 23 -3.56 -3.76 -9.65
N GLU A 24 -3.11 -4.83 -10.31
CA GLU A 24 -1.70 -5.03 -10.68
C GLU A 24 -1.23 -3.95 -11.64
N LYS A 25 -2.05 -3.60 -12.64
CA LYS A 25 -1.72 -2.52 -13.59
C LYS A 25 -1.54 -1.18 -12.87
N LEU A 26 -2.44 -0.85 -11.94
CA LEU A 26 -2.34 0.39 -11.17
C LEU A 26 -1.11 0.36 -10.25
N ARG A 27 -0.88 -0.74 -9.54
CA ARG A 27 0.31 -0.97 -8.69
C ARG A 27 1.61 -0.76 -9.46
N GLN A 28 1.72 -1.36 -10.66
CA GLN A 28 2.88 -1.22 -11.54
C GLN A 28 3.10 0.24 -11.99
N VAL A 29 2.02 0.93 -12.38
CA VAL A 29 2.10 2.33 -12.80
C VAL A 29 2.54 3.22 -11.64
N ILE A 30 2.03 3.01 -10.42
CA ILE A 30 2.45 3.76 -9.24
C ILE A 30 3.94 3.52 -8.98
N ASN A 31 4.37 2.26 -8.88
CA ASN A 31 5.77 1.91 -8.61
C ASN A 31 6.75 2.45 -9.67
N LYS A 32 6.33 2.54 -10.93
CA LYS A 32 7.15 3.12 -12.01
C LYS A 32 7.32 4.64 -11.90
N ASN A 33 6.31 5.34 -11.39
CA ASN A 33 6.28 6.81 -11.37
C ASN A 33 6.60 7.40 -9.99
N LEU A 34 6.63 6.58 -8.94
CA LEU A 34 6.94 7.04 -7.60
C LEU A 34 8.46 7.28 -7.47
N PRO A 35 8.88 8.46 -6.98
CA PRO A 35 10.30 8.74 -6.74
C PRO A 35 10.93 7.75 -5.75
N LYS A 36 12.26 7.70 -5.72
CA LYS A 36 12.99 6.99 -4.65
C LYS A 36 12.66 7.62 -3.30
N GLY A 37 12.63 6.80 -2.25
CA GLY A 37 12.33 7.22 -0.88
C GLY A 37 10.93 6.84 -0.40
N TYR A 38 10.07 6.32 -1.27
CA TYR A 38 8.81 5.70 -0.87
C TYR A 38 8.96 4.19 -0.74
N GLU A 39 8.20 3.60 0.17
CA GLU A 39 8.16 2.15 0.39
C GLU A 39 6.73 1.64 0.20
N GLU A 40 6.61 0.51 -0.51
CA GLU A 40 5.33 -0.20 -0.68
C GLU A 40 5.15 -1.20 0.47
N THR A 41 4.01 -1.13 1.16
CA THR A 41 3.72 -1.94 2.35
C THR A 41 2.23 -2.22 2.48
N ILE A 42 1.83 -3.01 3.49
CA ILE A 42 0.44 -3.06 3.92
C ILE A 42 0.19 -1.96 4.95
N SER A 43 -0.68 -1.01 4.59
CA SER A 43 -1.10 0.10 5.43
C SER A 43 -2.62 0.09 5.57
N TYR A 44 -3.11 0.08 6.82
CA TYR A 44 -4.54 -0.02 7.15
C TYR A 44 -5.26 -1.20 6.46
N GLY A 45 -4.57 -2.33 6.25
CA GLY A 45 -5.12 -3.54 5.63
C GLY A 45 -5.22 -3.48 4.09
N MET A 46 -4.54 -2.52 3.47
CA MET A 46 -4.52 -2.28 2.02
C MET A 46 -3.09 -2.12 1.53
N ILE A 47 -2.86 -2.20 0.21
CA ILE A 47 -1.56 -1.79 -0.34
C ILE A 47 -1.42 -0.29 -0.16
N GLY A 48 -0.30 0.14 0.42
CA GLY A 48 0.01 1.54 0.65
C GLY A 48 1.45 1.89 0.30
N TRP A 49 1.64 3.14 -0.10
CA TRP A 49 2.94 3.76 -0.25
C TRP A 49 3.14 4.76 0.86
N VAL A 50 4.27 4.67 1.53
CA VAL A 50 4.59 5.46 2.71
C VAL A 50 5.99 6.07 2.58
N VAL A 51 6.21 7.14 3.32
CA VAL A 51 7.54 7.69 3.58
C VAL A 51 8.07 6.97 4.84
N PRO A 52 9.11 6.13 4.75
CA PRO A 52 9.57 5.32 5.86
C PRO A 52 10.20 6.19 6.96
N HIS A 53 10.18 5.67 8.18
CA HIS A 53 10.75 6.34 9.35
C HIS A 53 12.22 6.71 9.22
N SER A 54 12.99 5.90 8.48
CA SER A 54 14.40 6.14 8.22
C SER A 54 14.67 7.49 7.56
N ILE A 55 13.71 8.04 6.81
CA ILE A 55 13.82 9.37 6.17
C ILE A 55 12.90 10.41 6.81
N TYR A 56 11.85 10.00 7.52
CA TYR A 56 10.93 10.90 8.21
C TYR A 56 10.57 10.39 9.61
N PRO A 57 11.41 10.67 10.63
CA PRO A 57 11.23 10.14 11.99
C PRO A 57 10.04 10.74 12.73
N GLY A 58 9.49 11.86 12.24
CA GLY A 58 8.26 12.45 12.78
C GLY A 58 7.02 11.57 12.53
N GLY A 59 7.09 10.66 11.55
CA GLY A 59 6.03 9.71 11.26
C GLY A 59 4.67 10.35 10.96
N TYR A 60 3.59 9.63 11.24
CA TYR A 60 2.23 10.15 11.14
C TYR A 60 1.83 10.94 12.39
N HIS A 61 1.21 12.11 12.20
CA HIS A 61 0.97 13.13 13.24
C HIS A 61 0.39 12.62 14.57
N CYS A 62 -0.49 11.61 14.54
CA CYS A 62 -1.15 11.10 15.76
C CYS A 62 -0.43 9.90 16.39
N ASP A 63 0.35 9.14 15.61
CA ASP A 63 1.18 8.04 16.09
C ASP A 63 2.52 8.07 15.34
N PRO A 64 3.55 8.68 15.95
CA PRO A 64 4.84 8.84 15.31
C PRO A 64 5.53 7.49 15.09
N LYS A 65 5.03 6.37 15.62
CA LYS A 65 5.52 5.01 15.32
C LYS A 65 5.11 4.53 13.93
N LEU A 66 4.07 5.11 13.34
CA LEU A 66 3.64 4.79 11.99
C LEU A 66 4.43 5.62 10.97
N PRO A 67 4.80 5.04 9.81
CA PRO A 67 5.38 5.80 8.72
C PRO A 67 4.39 6.83 8.20
N LEU A 68 4.89 7.91 7.59
CA LEU A 68 4.03 8.97 7.07
C LEU A 68 3.28 8.43 5.83
N PRO A 69 1.94 8.30 5.89
CA PRO A 69 1.17 7.77 4.78
C PRO A 69 1.16 8.73 3.60
N PHE A 70 1.24 8.19 2.39
CA PHE A 70 1.14 8.97 1.16
C PHE A 70 -0.08 8.59 0.33
N MET A 71 -0.25 7.31 0.03
CA MET A 71 -1.34 6.81 -0.83
C MET A 71 -1.64 5.34 -0.50
N SER A 72 -2.89 4.92 -0.74
CA SER A 72 -3.28 3.50 -0.71
C SER A 72 -4.21 3.14 -1.86
N ILE A 73 -4.22 1.86 -2.24
CA ILE A 73 -5.20 1.29 -3.16
C ILE A 73 -5.84 0.05 -2.53
N ALA A 74 -7.12 -0.16 -2.81
CA ALA A 74 -7.85 -1.31 -2.31
C ALA A 74 -8.87 -1.85 -3.31
N SER A 75 -9.02 -3.17 -3.33
CA SER A 75 -10.14 -3.85 -4.00
C SER A 75 -11.25 -4.07 -2.98
N GLN A 76 -12.24 -3.17 -2.94
CA GLN A 76 -13.39 -3.28 -2.03
C GLN A 76 -14.68 -3.64 -2.78
N LYS A 77 -15.63 -4.23 -2.05
CA LYS A 77 -17.01 -4.45 -2.47
C LYS A 77 -17.90 -3.75 -1.44
N ASN A 78 -18.94 -3.05 -1.89
CA ASN A 78 -19.99 -2.46 -1.06
C ASN A 78 -20.63 -3.50 -0.13
#